data_AF-A0AAW0X3F3-F1
#
_entry.id   AF-A0AAW0X3F3-F1
#
_cell.length_a   1.000
_cell.length_b   1.000
_cell.length_c   1.000
_cell.angle_alpha   90.00
_cell.angle_beta   90.00
_cell.angle_gamma   90.00
#
_symmetry.space_group_name_H-M   'P 1'
#
loop_
_entity.id
_entity.type
_entity.pdbx_description
1 polymer ?
#
loop_
_entity_poly.entity_id
_entity_poly.type
_entity_poly.pdbx_seq_one_letter_code
_entity_poly.pdbx_strand_id
1 'polypeptide(L)'
;MIKCTLCDFRQHAVCFRLLEVNYLQSNHVCELCANVTHPCTDYSLVNTDLCRVRETCLFRRLLIHLCNNTDYHTAASVAELLHVTFNMGKRLMVRLQSEGVLACKPCNDPRGRLVDQKMLVQYVIPHTFGLKDVPLSPMYSPSLQLIRDLMIKEKPF
;
A
#
# COMPACT_ATOMS: atom_id res chain seq x y z
N MET A 1 0.55 -12.95 -0.33
CA MET A 1 -0.66 -13.24 0.49
C MET A 1 -0.24 -13.85 1.84
N ILE A 2 -0.98 -13.59 2.91
CA ILE A 2 -0.78 -14.12 4.27
C ILE A 2 -2.05 -14.83 4.77
N LYS A 3 -1.93 -15.85 5.63
CA LYS A 3 -3.05 -16.63 6.17
C LYS A 3 -3.32 -16.26 7.63
N CYS A 4 -4.57 -15.95 7.99
CA CYS A 4 -4.95 -15.75 9.39
C CYS A 4 -4.86 -17.07 10.15
N THR A 5 -4.27 -17.07 11.35
CA THR A 5 -4.12 -18.29 12.17
C THR A 5 -5.41 -18.73 12.85
N LEU A 6 -6.41 -17.86 12.94
CA LEU A 6 -7.68 -18.16 13.63
C LEU A 6 -8.79 -18.58 12.66
N CYS A 7 -8.87 -17.99 11.47
CA CYS A 7 -9.95 -18.25 10.51
C CYS A 7 -9.48 -18.81 9.17
N ASP A 8 -8.18 -19.02 8.99
CA ASP A 8 -7.56 -19.55 7.76
C ASP A 8 -7.79 -18.72 6.47
N PHE A 9 -8.47 -17.59 6.54
CA PHE A 9 -8.65 -16.70 5.39
C PHE A 9 -7.30 -16.14 4.90
N ARG A 10 -7.15 -16.13 3.57
CA ARG A 10 -5.98 -15.54 2.89
C ARG A 10 -6.24 -14.08 2.59
N GLN A 11 -5.32 -13.22 3.00
CA GLN A 11 -5.40 -11.77 2.82
C GLN A 11 -4.11 -11.22 2.23
N HIS A 12 -4.12 -9.99 1.71
CA HIS A 12 -2.89 -9.37 1.20
C HIS A 12 -2.01 -8.97 2.39
N ALA A 13 -0.74 -9.38 2.39
CA ALA A 13 0.22 -9.05 3.45
C ALA A 13 0.37 -7.52 3.60
N VAL A 14 0.42 -6.81 2.47
CA VAL A 14 0.49 -5.33 2.42
C VAL A 14 -0.70 -4.65 3.10
N CYS A 15 -1.87 -5.30 3.18
CA CYS A 15 -3.01 -4.76 3.91
C CYS A 15 -2.74 -4.65 5.42
N PHE A 16 -1.80 -5.42 5.97
CA PHE A 16 -1.43 -5.44 7.38
C PHE A 16 -0.04 -4.87 7.63
N ARG A 17 0.42 -4.00 6.72
CA ARG A 17 1.76 -3.38 6.73
C ARG A 17 2.94 -4.35 6.61
N LEU A 18 2.70 -5.58 6.18
CA LEU A 18 3.75 -6.58 6.02
C LEU A 18 4.31 -6.51 4.60
N LEU A 19 5.58 -6.07 4.48
CA LEU A 19 6.29 -5.93 3.21
C LEU A 19 7.33 -7.04 2.96
N GLU A 20 7.89 -7.65 4.02
CA GLU A 20 8.95 -8.66 3.87
C GLU A 20 8.47 -10.06 4.24
N VAL A 21 9.02 -11.05 3.54
CA VAL A 21 8.78 -12.48 3.77
C VAL A 21 9.28 -12.90 5.16
N ASN A 22 10.28 -12.24 5.72
CA ASN A 22 10.80 -12.55 7.06
C ASN A 22 9.82 -12.18 8.18
N TYR A 23 8.89 -11.25 7.94
CA TYR A 23 7.75 -10.99 8.84
C TYR A 23 6.62 -12.03 8.70
N LEU A 24 6.70 -12.96 7.73
CA LEU A 24 5.75 -14.06 7.60
C LEU A 24 6.01 -15.19 8.62
N GLN A 25 7.02 -15.04 9.48
CA GLN A 25 7.15 -15.85 10.67
C GLN A 25 6.23 -15.27 11.76
N SER A 26 5.22 -16.06 12.13
CA SER A 26 4.38 -15.98 13.34
C SER A 26 3.03 -15.22 13.24
N ASN A 27 1.98 -16.01 13.45
CA ASN A 27 0.69 -15.64 14.04
C ASN A 27 -0.02 -14.40 13.49
N HIS A 28 -0.22 -14.31 12.17
CA HIS A 28 -1.12 -13.31 11.60
C HIS A 28 -2.54 -13.47 12.13
N VAL A 29 -3.08 -12.42 12.71
CA VAL A 29 -4.48 -12.35 13.14
C VAL A 29 -5.12 -11.17 12.42
N CYS A 30 -6.18 -11.46 11.67
CA CYS A 30 -6.92 -10.43 10.94
C CYS A 30 -7.72 -9.54 11.87
N GLU A 31 -8.14 -8.39 11.36
CA GLU A 31 -8.94 -7.40 12.05
C GLU A 31 -10.28 -7.95 12.57
N LEU A 32 -10.84 -8.96 11.89
CA LEU A 32 -12.10 -9.60 12.27
C LEU A 32 -11.94 -10.64 13.39
N CYS A 33 -10.76 -11.27 13.49
CA CYS A 33 -10.48 -12.28 14.51
C CYS A 33 -9.77 -11.70 15.75
N ALA A 34 -9.32 -10.45 15.66
CA ALA A 34 -8.61 -9.77 16.71
C ALA A 34 -9.44 -9.65 18.00
N ASN A 35 -8.82 -9.95 19.13
CA ASN A 35 -9.41 -9.84 20.46
C ASN A 35 -8.32 -9.58 21.51
N VAL A 36 -8.69 -9.57 22.80
CA VAL A 36 -7.77 -9.25 23.91
C VAL A 36 -6.58 -10.22 23.99
N THR A 37 -6.79 -11.50 23.68
CA THR A 37 -5.74 -12.54 23.76
C THR A 37 -5.01 -12.74 22.44
N HIS A 38 -5.64 -12.37 21.32
CA HIS A 38 -5.10 -12.49 19.97
C HIS A 38 -5.16 -11.13 19.27
N PRO A 39 -4.16 -10.26 19.49
CA PRO A 39 -4.18 -8.94 18.89
C PRO A 39 -4.07 -8.98 17.37
N CYS A 40 -4.70 -8.00 16.70
CA CYS A 40 -4.57 -7.81 15.26
C CYS A 40 -3.11 -7.56 14.88
N THR A 41 -2.66 -8.16 13.78
CA THR A 41 -1.32 -7.91 13.24
C THR A 41 -1.09 -6.46 12.87
N ASP A 42 -2.13 -5.75 12.43
CA ASP A 42 -2.14 -4.30 12.31
C ASP A 42 -3.19 -3.69 13.23
N TYR A 43 -2.74 -3.23 14.40
CA TYR A 43 -3.60 -2.56 15.38
C TYR A 43 -4.32 -1.33 14.83
N SER A 44 -3.80 -0.68 13.78
CA SER A 44 -4.47 0.49 13.17
C SER A 44 -5.77 0.16 12.46
N LEU A 45 -6.06 -1.13 12.21
CA LEU A 45 -7.31 -1.60 11.62
C LEU A 45 -8.37 -1.95 12.68
N VAL A 46 -7.98 -2.08 13.95
CA VAL A 46 -8.91 -2.42 15.04
C VAL A 46 -9.85 -1.23 15.30
N ASN A 47 -11.11 -1.51 15.64
CA ASN A 47 -12.16 -0.52 15.89
C ASN A 47 -12.42 0.45 14.71
N THR A 48 -12.01 0.08 13.51
CA THR A 48 -12.27 0.83 12.29
C THR A 48 -13.42 0.16 11.53
N ASP A 49 -14.35 0.94 10.99
CA ASP A 49 -15.44 0.38 10.20
C ASP A 49 -14.94 -0.30 8.91
N LEU A 50 -15.69 -1.29 8.42
CA LEU A 50 -15.29 -2.11 7.28
C LEU A 50 -15.03 -1.29 6.00
N CYS A 51 -15.72 -0.16 5.82
CA CYS A 51 -15.51 0.71 4.67
C CYS A 51 -14.12 1.37 4.73
N ARG A 52 -13.73 1.89 5.90
CA ARG A 52 -12.40 2.47 6.13
C ARG A 52 -11.27 1.44 6.09
N VAL A 53 -11.50 0.23 6.61
CA VAL A 53 -10.55 -0.89 6.46
C VAL A 53 -10.33 -1.18 4.99
N ARG A 54 -11.40 -1.33 4.20
CA ARG A 54 -11.32 -1.57 2.76
C ARG A 54 -10.57 -0.46 2.03
N GLU A 55 -10.86 0.79 2.34
CA GLU A 55 -10.16 1.93 1.72
C GLU A 55 -8.67 1.95 2.07
N THR A 56 -8.30 1.67 3.33
CA THR A 56 -6.91 1.58 3.77
C THR A 56 -6.17 0.45 3.08
N CYS A 57 -6.80 -0.72 2.97
CA CYS A 57 -6.28 -1.86 2.23
C CYS A 57 -6.00 -1.52 0.76
N LEU A 58 -6.95 -0.87 0.09
CA LEU A 58 -6.80 -0.44 -1.31
C LEU A 58 -5.69 0.61 -1.47
N PHE A 59 -5.62 1.56 -0.54
CA PHE A 59 -4.60 2.60 -0.55
C PHE A 59 -3.19 2.01 -0.39
N ARG A 60 -2.98 1.12 0.59
CA ARG A 60 -1.71 0.42 0.78
C ARG A 60 -1.26 -0.35 -0.46
N ARG A 61 -2.19 -1.08 -1.09
CA ARG A 61 -1.93 -1.79 -2.35
C ARG A 61 -1.55 -0.84 -3.47
N LEU A 62 -2.27 0.28 -3.60
CA LEU A 62 -2.00 1.30 -4.61
C LEU A 62 -0.58 1.85 -4.46
N LEU A 63 -0.15 2.22 -3.24
CA LEU A 63 1.20 2.75 -3.01
C LEU A 63 2.28 1.79 -3.51
N ILE A 64 2.12 0.49 -3.25
CA ILE A 64 3.07 -0.53 -3.71
C ILE A 64 3.08 -0.66 -5.24
N HIS A 65 1.92 -0.60 -5.89
CA HIS A 65 1.87 -0.57 -7.36
C HIS A 65 2.56 0.66 -7.94
N LEU A 66 2.40 1.83 -7.31
CA LEU A 66 2.98 3.07 -7.79
C LEU A 66 4.50 3.15 -7.61
N CYS A 67 5.11 2.36 -6.71
CA CYS A 67 6.58 2.32 -6.53
C CYS A 67 7.35 2.05 -7.82
N ASN A 68 6.78 1.24 -8.70
CA ASN A 68 7.42 0.78 -9.92
C ASN A 68 6.88 1.49 -11.16
N ASN A 69 5.99 2.48 -10.98
CA ASN A 69 5.32 3.13 -12.09
C ASN A 69 5.42 4.66 -11.99
N THR A 70 6.14 5.25 -12.94
CA THR A 70 6.28 6.70 -13.09
C THR A 70 5.26 7.31 -14.05
N ASP A 71 4.29 6.53 -14.52
CA ASP A 71 3.30 6.97 -15.50
C ASP A 71 2.25 7.90 -14.88
N TYR A 72 1.46 8.49 -15.78
CA TYR A 72 0.29 9.26 -15.40
C TYR A 72 -0.85 8.32 -15.00
N HIS A 73 -1.43 8.58 -13.84
CA HIS A 73 -2.60 7.85 -13.37
C HIS A 73 -3.85 8.74 -13.39
N THR A 74 -4.96 8.15 -13.80
CA THR A 74 -6.31 8.71 -13.72
C THR A 74 -7.13 7.92 -12.70
N ALA A 75 -8.27 8.47 -12.27
CA ALA A 75 -9.21 7.71 -11.44
C ALA A 75 -9.69 6.42 -12.12
N ALA A 76 -9.79 6.40 -13.45
CA ALA A 76 -10.18 5.21 -14.21
C ALA A 76 -9.07 4.16 -14.20
N SER A 77 -7.81 4.55 -14.48
CA SER A 77 -6.69 3.60 -14.45
C SER A 77 -6.45 3.02 -13.06
N VAL A 78 -6.64 3.82 -11.99
CA VAL A 78 -6.57 3.32 -10.60
C VAL A 78 -7.70 2.36 -10.28
N ALA A 79 -8.92 2.67 -10.75
CA ALA A 79 -10.07 1.79 -10.55
C ALA A 79 -9.89 0.44 -11.25
N GLU A 80 -9.38 0.46 -12.48
CA GLU A 80 -9.04 -0.74 -13.25
C GLU A 80 -7.92 -1.54 -12.59
N LEU A 81 -6.81 -0.89 -12.21
CA LEU A 81 -5.66 -1.51 -11.55
C LEU A 81 -6.03 -2.28 -10.28
N LEU A 82 -7.00 -1.76 -9.50
CA LEU A 82 -7.39 -2.37 -8.23
C LEU A 82 -8.69 -3.18 -8.32
N HIS A 83 -9.29 -3.29 -9.50
CA HIS A 83 -10.61 -3.89 -9.75
C HIS A 83 -11.69 -3.34 -8.82
N VAL A 84 -11.81 -2.01 -8.77
CA VAL A 84 -12.80 -1.29 -7.96
C VAL A 84 -13.64 -0.35 -8.81
N THR A 85 -14.68 0.21 -8.22
CA THR A 85 -15.52 1.20 -8.91
C THR A 85 -14.75 2.49 -9.18
N PHE A 86 -15.14 3.21 -10.22
CA PHE A 86 -14.58 4.53 -10.55
C PHE A 86 -14.62 5.50 -9.36
N ASN A 87 -15.70 5.50 -8.58
CA ASN A 87 -15.83 6.35 -7.40
C ASN A 87 -14.78 6.02 -6.33
N MET A 88 -14.42 4.74 -6.16
CA MET A 88 -13.32 4.36 -5.27
C MET A 88 -11.98 4.81 -5.84
N GLY A 89 -11.73 4.63 -7.14
CA GLY A 89 -10.54 5.16 -7.80
C GLY A 89 -10.38 6.67 -7.62
N LYS A 90 -11.48 7.43 -7.73
CA LYS A 90 -11.49 8.88 -7.48
C LYS A 90 -11.11 9.22 -6.04
N ARG A 91 -11.66 8.50 -5.04
CA ARG A 91 -11.30 8.72 -3.62
C ARG A 91 -9.82 8.43 -3.37
N LEU A 92 -9.29 7.36 -3.94
CA LEU A 92 -7.87 7.01 -3.83
C LEU A 92 -6.97 8.07 -4.47
N MET A 93 -7.35 8.61 -5.63
CA MET A 93 -6.62 9.72 -6.26
C MET A 93 -6.62 10.98 -5.39
N VAL A 94 -7.76 11.33 -4.77
CA VAL A 94 -7.83 12.46 -3.82
C VAL A 94 -6.91 12.23 -2.63
N ARG A 95 -6.88 11.00 -2.10
CA ARG A 95 -6.00 10.64 -0.98
C ARG A 95 -4.52 10.70 -1.36
N LEU A 96 -4.13 10.21 -2.54
CA LEU A 96 -2.76 10.37 -3.03
C LEU A 96 -2.36 11.85 -3.17
N GLN A 97 -3.28 12.71 -3.60
CA GLN A 97 -3.05 14.14 -3.68
C GLN A 97 -2.89 14.78 -2.30
N SER A 98 -3.70 14.41 -1.31
CA SER A 98 -3.55 14.93 0.07
C SER A 98 -2.24 14.51 0.74
N GLU A 99 -1.70 13.35 0.35
CA GLU A 99 -0.41 12.83 0.82
C GLU A 99 0.78 13.41 0.02
N GLY A 100 0.53 14.32 -0.92
CA GLY A 100 1.56 14.94 -1.76
C GLY A 100 2.16 14.02 -2.83
N VAL A 101 1.60 12.82 -3.03
CA VAL A 101 2.12 11.83 -3.98
C VAL A 101 1.85 12.22 -5.44
N LEU A 102 0.83 13.03 -5.70
CA LEU A 102 0.47 13.45 -7.06
C LEU A 102 0.96 14.87 -7.33
N ALA A 103 1.74 15.04 -8.40
CA ALA A 103 2.20 16.36 -8.83
C ALA A 103 1.04 17.24 -9.31
N CYS A 104 1.06 18.53 -8.93
CA CYS A 104 0.07 19.52 -9.35
C CYS A 104 0.22 19.99 -10.81
N LYS A 105 1.19 19.48 -11.57
CA LYS A 105 1.41 19.94 -12.94
C LYS A 105 0.38 19.34 -13.90
N PRO A 106 -0.27 20.15 -14.75
CA PRO A 106 -1.17 19.63 -15.77
C PRO A 106 -0.38 18.80 -16.79
N CYS A 107 -0.90 17.63 -17.14
CA CYS A 107 -0.45 16.84 -18.27
C CYS A 107 -1.44 16.95 -19.43
N ASN A 108 -1.07 16.36 -20.58
CA ASN A 108 -1.87 16.36 -21.80
C ASN A 108 -3.30 15.79 -21.61
N ASP A 109 -3.54 14.92 -20.61
CA ASP A 109 -4.89 14.68 -20.06
C ASP A 109 -5.08 15.52 -18.77
N PRO A 110 -6.01 16.48 -18.72
CA PRO A 110 -6.23 17.31 -17.52
C PRO A 110 -6.64 16.50 -16.27
N ARG A 111 -6.99 15.21 -16.42
CA ARG A 111 -7.37 14.28 -15.34
C ARG A 111 -6.23 13.36 -14.88
N GLY A 112 -5.16 13.25 -15.68
CA GLY A 112 -3.97 12.49 -15.31
C GLY A 112 -3.13 13.24 -14.28
N ARG A 113 -2.43 12.51 -13.41
CA ARG A 113 -1.46 13.08 -12.48
C ARG A 113 -0.20 12.21 -12.46
N LEU A 114 0.95 12.87 -12.47
CA LEU A 114 2.25 12.20 -12.35
C LEU A 114 2.51 11.87 -10.87
N VAL A 115 3.08 10.70 -10.62
CA VAL A 115 3.52 10.31 -9.28
C VAL A 115 4.85 10.99 -8.95
N ASP A 116 4.89 11.73 -7.84
CA ASP A 116 6.14 12.15 -7.22
C ASP A 116 6.77 10.94 -6.51
N GLN A 117 7.65 10.24 -7.25
CA GLN A 117 8.34 9.07 -6.76
C GLN A 117 9.17 9.35 -5.52
N LYS A 118 9.75 10.56 -5.39
CA LYS A 118 10.52 10.91 -4.21
C LYS A 118 9.60 11.01 -3.00
N MET A 119 8.46 11.69 -3.12
CA MET A 119 7.48 11.79 -2.05
C MET A 119 6.93 10.41 -1.65
N LEU A 120 6.53 9.62 -2.64
CA LEU A 120 5.99 8.27 -2.45
C LEU A 120 6.96 7.38 -1.67
N VAL A 121 8.19 7.29 -2.16
CA VAL A 121 9.17 6.31 -1.70
C VAL A 121 9.86 6.74 -0.40
N GLN A 122 10.16 8.03 -0.25
CA GLN A 122 10.93 8.52 0.91
C GLN A 122 10.06 8.88 2.10
N TYR A 123 8.77 9.16 1.91
CA TYR A 123 7.91 9.66 2.98
C TYR A 123 6.64 8.81 3.16
N VAL A 124 5.83 8.67 2.10
CA VAL A 124 4.49 8.09 2.24
C VAL A 124 4.54 6.60 2.53
N ILE A 125 5.39 5.84 1.86
CA ILE A 125 5.55 4.40 2.13
C ILE A 125 6.14 4.15 3.52
N PRO A 126 7.29 4.75 3.91
CA PRO A 126 7.81 4.58 5.27
C PRO A 126 6.78 4.90 6.34
N HIS A 127 6.07 6.03 6.19
CA HIS A 127 5.01 6.42 7.13
C HIS A 127 3.86 5.42 7.18
N THR A 128 3.33 5.03 6.01
CA THR A 128 2.16 4.13 5.90
C THR A 128 2.45 2.75 6.49
N PHE A 129 3.67 2.26 6.30
CA PHE A 129 4.10 0.93 6.71
C PHE A 129 4.86 0.91 8.04
N GLY A 130 5.06 2.07 8.69
CA GLY A 130 5.74 2.16 9.98
C GLY A 130 7.22 1.80 9.93
N LEU A 131 7.88 2.02 8.78
CA LEU A 131 9.31 1.80 8.63
C LEU A 131 10.02 2.97 9.33
N LYS A 132 10.85 2.66 10.34
CA LYS A 132 11.66 3.69 11.04
C LYS A 132 12.58 4.39 10.05
N ASP A 133 12.76 5.70 10.21
CA ASP A 133 13.66 6.53 9.39
C ASP A 133 15.01 5.85 9.21
N VAL A 134 15.26 5.31 8.02
CA VAL A 134 16.60 4.88 7.63
C VAL A 134 17.35 6.18 7.30
N PRO A 135 18.45 6.51 8.00
CA PRO A 135 19.20 7.72 7.70
C PRO A 135 19.62 7.73 6.24
N LEU A 136 19.33 8.85 5.57
CA LEU A 136 19.71 9.15 4.20
C LEU A 136 21.23 9.03 4.05
N SER A 137 21.72 7.89 3.56
CA SER A 137 23.01 7.86 2.88
C SER A 137 22.76 7.98 1.37
N PRO A 138 23.45 8.89 0.65
CA PRO A 138 23.23 9.12 -0.79
C PRO A 138 23.73 7.97 -1.68
N MET A 139 24.07 6.82 -1.11
CA MET A 139 24.40 5.62 -1.87
C MET A 139 23.61 4.44 -1.29
N TYR A 140 22.72 3.88 -2.12
CA TYR A 140 22.13 2.55 -1.98
C TYR A 140 21.43 2.27 -0.63
N SER A 141 20.09 2.43 -0.61
CA SER A 141 19.27 1.85 0.45
C SER A 141 18.89 0.40 0.08
N PRO A 142 19.34 -0.62 0.84
CA PRO A 142 19.04 -2.03 0.57
C PRO A 142 17.53 -2.33 0.54
N SER A 143 16.71 -1.58 1.27
CA SER A 143 15.27 -1.78 1.37
C SER A 143 14.49 -1.39 0.12
N LEU A 144 15.01 -0.46 -0.71
CA LEU A 144 14.40 -0.10 -1.99
C LEU A 144 14.81 -1.04 -3.12
N GLN A 145 16.04 -1.53 -3.10
CA GLN A 145 16.47 -2.62 -3.97
C GLN A 145 15.66 -3.89 -3.64
N LEU A 146 15.41 -4.16 -2.36
CA LEU A 146 14.59 -5.30 -1.91
C LEU A 146 13.11 -5.17 -2.30
N ILE A 147 12.50 -3.98 -2.21
CA ILE A 147 11.12 -3.76 -2.71
C ILE A 147 11.05 -3.99 -4.24
N ARG A 148 12.09 -3.60 -4.99
CA ARG A 148 12.25 -3.93 -6.42
C ARG A 148 12.40 -5.44 -6.65
N ASP A 149 13.26 -6.11 -5.88
CA ASP A 149 13.61 -7.52 -6.05
C ASP A 149 12.48 -8.47 -5.60
N LEU A 150 11.66 -8.06 -4.64
CA LEU A 150 10.49 -8.82 -4.15
C LEU A 150 9.33 -8.83 -5.16
N MET A 151 9.24 -7.85 -6.05
CA MET A 151 8.16 -7.72 -7.03
C MET A 151 8.44 -8.43 -8.37
N ILE A 152 9.69 -8.80 -8.68
CA ILE A 152 10.05 -9.57 -9.89
C ILE A 152 9.52 -11.02 -9.82
N LYS A 153 9.12 -11.50 -8.63
CA LYS A 153 8.67 -12.90 -8.41
C LYS A 153 7.16 -13.11 -8.48
N GLU A 154 6.33 -12.07 -8.53
CA GLU A 154 4.89 -12.25 -8.76
C GLU A 154 4.61 -12.27 -10.26
N LYS A 155 4.67 -13.48 -10.85
CA LYS A 155 4.09 -13.72 -12.18
C LYS A 155 2.59 -13.37 -12.14
N PRO A 156 2.04 -12.75 -13.21
CA PRO A 156 0.61 -12.53 -13.31
C PRO A 156 -0.10 -13.89 -13.31
N PHE A 157 -1.09 -14.03 -12.44
CA PHE A 157 -2.13 -15.05 -12.58
C PHE A 157 -3.18 -14.52 -13.55
#